data_AF-A0A357CYW8-F1
#
_entry.id   AF-A0A357CYW8-F1
#
_cell.length_a   1.000
_cell.length_b   1.000
_cell.length_c   1.000
_cell.angle_alpha   90.00
_cell.angle_beta   90.00
_cell.angle_gamma   90.00
#
_symmetry.space_group_name_H-M   'P 1'
#
loop_
_entity.id
_entity.type
_entity.pdbx_description
1 polymer ?
#
loop_
_entity_poly.entity_id
_entity_poly.type
_entity_poly.pdbx_seq_one_letter_code
_entity_poly.pdbx_strand_id
1 'polypeptide(L)'
;GKSIAGKTVIISGSGNVATYANQKFTEFGAKVVAMSDSNGYVYDSNGIDYRDIVKLKEVEHKRIKEYVSTHPSAVYTEGCSGIWTVPCDIALPCATQNEIDKQSAESLIKNGCFAVSEGANMPSTPEAIDVYMKSGILYGPAKAANAGGVATSGLEMSQNSIRLSWSFKEVDEKLHSIMKSIFASCDKAAKEYGMEGNYMAGANIAGFLKVAEAMKAQGCV
;
A
#
# COMPACT_ATOMS: atom_id res chain seq x y z
N GLY A 1 7.38 3.17 17.31
CA GLY A 1 6.25 3.43 18.22
C GLY A 1 5.23 2.30 18.26
N LYS A 2 4.90 1.66 17.12
CA LYS A 2 3.96 0.52 17.05
C LYS A 2 4.59 -0.60 16.22
N SER A 3 4.40 -1.85 16.63
CA SER A 3 4.81 -3.03 15.86
C SER A 3 3.74 -3.38 14.81
N ILE A 4 4.16 -3.94 13.67
CA ILE A 4 3.25 -4.55 12.68
C ILE A 4 2.76 -5.91 13.18
N ALA A 5 3.59 -6.64 13.92
CA ALA A 5 3.22 -7.95 14.45
C ALA A 5 1.98 -7.85 15.36
N GLY A 6 1.02 -8.75 15.14
CA GLY A 6 -0.25 -8.81 15.86
C GLY A 6 -1.30 -7.79 15.41
N LYS A 7 -1.04 -6.99 14.37
CA LYS A 7 -1.97 -5.98 13.85
C LYS A 7 -2.93 -6.55 12.83
N THR A 8 -4.17 -6.04 12.82
CA THR A 8 -5.15 -6.38 11.78
C THR A 8 -5.03 -5.44 10.59
N VAL A 9 -5.02 -6.02 9.40
CA VAL A 9 -4.80 -5.30 8.15
C VAL A 9 -5.95 -5.58 7.21
N ILE A 10 -6.45 -4.54 6.55
CA ILE A 10 -7.37 -4.69 5.42
C ILE A 10 -6.68 -4.20 4.15
N ILE A 11 -6.88 -4.92 3.05
CA ILE A 11 -6.24 -4.63 1.78
C ILE A 11 -7.31 -4.64 0.71
N SER A 12 -7.61 -3.52 0.06
CA SER A 12 -8.51 -3.60 -1.09
C SER A 12 -7.80 -4.22 -2.28
N GLY A 13 -8.56 -4.90 -3.14
CA GLY A 13 -8.03 -5.56 -4.31
C GLY A 13 -7.49 -6.96 -4.03
N SER A 14 -7.29 -7.67 -5.13
CA SER A 14 -6.80 -9.05 -5.16
C SER A 14 -5.86 -9.26 -6.36
N GLY A 15 -5.28 -8.17 -6.85
CA GLY A 15 -4.28 -8.18 -7.92
C GLY A 15 -2.88 -8.27 -7.34
N ASN A 16 -1.87 -8.16 -8.20
CA ASN A 16 -0.46 -8.32 -7.84
C ASN A 16 -0.08 -7.50 -6.57
N VAL A 17 -0.35 -6.19 -6.56
CA VAL A 17 -0.02 -5.33 -5.41
C VAL A 17 -0.68 -5.82 -4.11
N ALA A 18 -1.97 -6.12 -4.15
CA ALA A 18 -2.72 -6.56 -2.96
C ALA A 18 -2.25 -7.94 -2.45
N THR A 19 -2.01 -8.88 -3.36
CA THR A 19 -1.57 -10.25 -3.04
C THR A 19 -0.20 -10.25 -2.37
N TYR A 20 0.78 -9.52 -2.92
CA TYR A 20 2.12 -9.47 -2.34
C TYR A 20 2.23 -8.53 -1.14
N ALA A 21 1.34 -7.53 -1.02
CA ALA A 21 1.15 -6.80 0.23
C ALA A 21 0.64 -7.74 1.33
N ASN A 22 -0.34 -8.61 1.04
CA ASN A 22 -0.79 -9.62 1.99
C ASN A 22 0.37 -10.52 2.44
N GLN A 23 1.12 -11.08 1.48
CA GLN A 23 2.29 -11.90 1.79
C GLN A 23 3.24 -11.20 2.76
N LYS A 24 3.65 -9.95 2.45
CA LYS A 24 4.66 -9.24 3.22
C LYS A 24 4.17 -8.84 4.63
N PHE A 25 2.90 -8.43 4.76
CA PHE A 25 2.33 -8.13 6.08
C PHE A 25 2.19 -9.39 6.95
N THR A 26 1.84 -10.52 6.34
CA THR A 26 1.80 -11.83 7.02
C THR A 26 3.21 -12.26 7.46
N GLU A 27 4.24 -12.07 6.63
CA GLU A 27 5.65 -12.30 7.01
C GLU A 27 6.10 -11.44 8.21
N PHE A 28 5.56 -10.22 8.34
CA PHE A 28 5.78 -9.35 9.51
C PHE A 28 4.89 -9.67 10.72
N GLY A 29 4.12 -10.76 10.67
CA GLY A 29 3.27 -11.23 11.76
C GLY A 29 1.98 -10.45 11.94
N ALA A 30 1.58 -9.62 10.96
CA ALA A 30 0.24 -9.05 10.93
C ALA A 30 -0.78 -10.08 10.42
N LYS A 31 -2.06 -9.81 10.64
CA LYS A 31 -3.17 -10.61 10.16
C LYS A 31 -3.97 -9.81 9.15
N VAL A 32 -3.94 -10.22 7.89
CA VAL A 32 -4.80 -9.64 6.85
C VAL A 32 -6.19 -10.23 6.97
N VAL A 33 -7.17 -9.42 7.38
CA VAL A 33 -8.52 -9.91 7.71
C VAL A 33 -9.56 -9.61 6.63
N ALA A 34 -9.26 -8.73 5.67
CA ALA A 34 -10.17 -8.50 4.55
C ALA A 34 -9.42 -8.21 3.24
N MET A 35 -9.96 -8.74 2.15
CA MET A 35 -9.52 -8.47 0.77
C MET A 35 -10.71 -8.30 -0.16
N SER A 36 -10.55 -7.57 -1.28
CA SER A 36 -11.66 -7.29 -2.21
C SER A 36 -11.34 -7.56 -3.68
N ASP A 37 -12.38 -7.67 -4.51
CA ASP A 37 -12.28 -7.44 -5.95
C ASP A 37 -13.39 -6.49 -6.40
N SER A 38 -13.61 -6.34 -7.71
CA SER A 38 -14.62 -5.42 -8.24
C SER A 38 -16.05 -5.73 -7.80
N ASN A 39 -16.35 -6.97 -7.41
CA ASN A 39 -17.71 -7.41 -7.11
C ASN A 39 -18.03 -7.30 -5.61
N GLY A 40 -17.03 -7.39 -4.74
CA GLY A 40 -17.25 -7.45 -3.30
C GLY A 40 -15.96 -7.66 -2.52
N TYR A 41 -16.10 -7.94 -1.23
CA TYR A 41 -14.97 -8.23 -0.36
C TYR A 41 -15.25 -9.43 0.54
N VAL A 42 -14.18 -10.10 0.94
CA VAL A 42 -14.21 -11.18 1.93
C VAL A 42 -13.61 -10.67 3.23
N TYR A 43 -14.19 -11.13 4.34
CA TYR A 43 -13.68 -10.94 5.68
C TYR A 43 -13.43 -12.31 6.33
N ASP A 44 -12.22 -12.54 6.82
CA ASP A 44 -11.88 -13.71 7.62
C ASP A 44 -11.13 -13.29 8.89
N SER A 45 -11.78 -13.49 10.04
CA SER A 45 -11.20 -13.21 11.36
C SER A 45 -9.98 -14.08 11.70
N ASN A 46 -9.82 -15.22 11.04
CA ASN A 46 -8.64 -16.09 11.17
C ASN A 46 -7.44 -15.55 10.38
N GLY A 47 -7.69 -14.67 9.41
CA GLY A 47 -6.70 -14.14 8.47
C GLY A 47 -6.76 -14.85 7.12
N ILE A 48 -6.41 -14.11 6.07
CA ILE A 48 -6.44 -14.56 4.68
C ILE A 48 -5.01 -14.94 4.25
N ASP A 49 -4.74 -16.22 3.98
CA ASP A 49 -3.45 -16.63 3.42
C ASP A 49 -3.32 -16.13 1.97
N TYR A 50 -2.24 -15.42 1.67
CA TYR A 50 -1.96 -14.92 0.33
C TYR A 50 -1.91 -16.04 -0.72
N ARG A 51 -1.56 -17.27 -0.34
CA ARG A 51 -1.51 -18.44 -1.24
C ARG A 51 -2.90 -18.83 -1.76
N ASP A 52 -3.94 -18.64 -0.94
CA ASP A 52 -5.31 -18.87 -1.39
C ASP A 52 -5.71 -17.82 -2.43
N ILE A 53 -5.27 -16.57 -2.25
CA ILE A 53 -5.50 -15.50 -3.23
C ILE A 53 -4.73 -15.77 -4.53
N VAL A 54 -3.47 -16.19 -4.46
CA VAL A 54 -2.67 -16.60 -5.63
C VAL A 54 -3.38 -17.74 -6.37
N LYS A 55 -3.76 -18.81 -5.67
CA LYS A 55 -4.49 -19.93 -6.27
C LYS A 55 -5.78 -19.46 -6.94
N LEU A 56 -6.56 -18.64 -6.25
CA LEU A 56 -7.85 -18.18 -6.72
C LEU A 56 -7.73 -17.27 -7.97
N LYS A 57 -6.76 -16.37 -7.98
CA LYS A 57 -6.67 -15.29 -8.99
C LYS A 57 -5.70 -15.61 -10.13
N GLU A 58 -4.59 -16.27 -9.85
CA GLU A 58 -3.54 -16.56 -10.83
C GLU A 58 -3.65 -17.96 -11.44
N VAL A 59 -4.16 -18.95 -10.68
CA VAL A 59 -4.30 -20.33 -11.17
C VAL A 59 -5.72 -20.61 -11.67
N GLU A 60 -6.74 -20.26 -10.88
CA GLU A 60 -8.14 -20.59 -11.18
C GLU A 60 -8.90 -19.46 -11.87
N HIS A 61 -8.36 -18.24 -11.88
CA HIS A 61 -8.97 -17.03 -12.45
C HIS A 61 -10.41 -16.76 -11.97
N LYS A 62 -10.68 -17.03 -10.68
CA LYS A 62 -11.99 -16.91 -10.05
C LYS A 62 -12.22 -15.57 -9.36
N ARG A 63 -13.48 -15.33 -8.99
CA ARG A 63 -13.90 -14.19 -8.17
C ARG A 63 -13.58 -14.42 -6.70
N ILE A 64 -13.37 -13.34 -5.95
CA ILE A 64 -12.98 -13.41 -4.54
C ILE A 64 -14.04 -14.08 -3.67
N LYS A 65 -15.32 -14.00 -4.06
CA LYS A 65 -16.44 -14.70 -3.40
C LYS A 65 -16.20 -16.21 -3.26
N GLU A 66 -15.47 -16.83 -4.19
CA GLU A 66 -15.22 -18.27 -4.17
C GLU A 66 -14.27 -18.68 -3.03
N TYR A 67 -13.61 -17.71 -2.37
CA TYR A 67 -12.80 -17.95 -1.17
C TYR A 67 -13.62 -18.59 -0.05
N VAL A 68 -14.90 -18.20 0.12
CA VAL A 68 -15.76 -18.76 1.17
C VAL A 68 -16.13 -20.22 0.96
N SER A 69 -15.98 -20.73 -0.28
CA SER A 69 -16.25 -22.14 -0.61
C SER A 69 -15.23 -23.09 0.05
N THR A 70 -14.00 -22.62 0.28
CA THR A 70 -12.97 -23.38 1.01
C THR A 70 -12.76 -22.88 2.44
N HIS A 71 -13.26 -21.69 2.78
CA HIS A 71 -13.16 -21.06 4.09
C HIS A 71 -14.56 -20.74 4.64
N PRO A 72 -15.29 -21.72 5.19
CA PRO A 72 -16.69 -21.52 5.60
C PRO A 72 -16.87 -20.55 6.78
N SER A 73 -15.79 -20.21 7.50
CA SER A 73 -15.80 -19.16 8.54
C SER A 73 -15.70 -17.74 7.97
N ALA A 74 -15.30 -17.59 6.70
CA ALA A 74 -15.17 -16.30 6.05
C ALA A 74 -16.53 -15.81 5.56
N VAL A 75 -16.71 -14.49 5.54
CA VAL A 75 -17.93 -13.83 5.09
C VAL A 75 -17.64 -13.06 3.81
N TYR A 76 -18.42 -13.31 2.76
CA TYR A 76 -18.42 -12.49 1.56
C TYR A 76 -19.52 -11.44 1.63
N THR A 77 -19.19 -10.20 1.25
CA THR A 77 -20.13 -9.09 1.14
C THR A 77 -20.09 -8.55 -0.29
N GLU A 78 -21.26 -8.43 -0.92
CA GLU A 78 -21.40 -7.82 -2.25
C GLU A 78 -21.16 -6.30 -2.19
N GLY A 79 -20.46 -5.76 -3.19
CA GLY A 79 -20.03 -4.38 -3.25
C GLY A 79 -18.70 -4.14 -2.50
N CYS A 80 -17.70 -3.62 -3.20
CA CYS A 80 -16.34 -3.50 -2.65
C CYS A 80 -16.14 -2.31 -1.70
N SER A 81 -16.90 -1.23 -1.83
CA SER A 81 -16.72 0.00 -1.02
C SER A 81 -16.92 -0.21 0.48
N GLY A 82 -17.67 -1.25 0.88
CA GLY A 82 -17.92 -1.57 2.28
C GLY A 82 -16.69 -2.08 3.04
N ILE A 83 -15.61 -2.47 2.35
CA ILE A 83 -14.40 -3.01 2.99
C ILE A 83 -13.80 -2.04 4.03
N TRP A 84 -13.93 -0.72 3.82
CA TRP A 84 -13.41 0.32 4.71
C TRP A 84 -14.18 0.46 6.03
N THR A 85 -15.30 -0.25 6.17
CA THR A 85 -16.07 -0.32 7.41
C THR A 85 -15.62 -1.47 8.32
N VAL A 86 -14.73 -2.35 7.85
CA VAL A 86 -14.16 -3.46 8.63
C VAL A 86 -13.15 -2.90 9.65
N PRO A 87 -13.26 -3.23 10.95
CA PRO A 87 -12.29 -2.78 11.94
C PRO A 87 -10.88 -3.30 11.68
N CYS A 88 -9.91 -2.37 11.65
CA CYS A 88 -8.52 -2.66 11.36
C CYS A 88 -7.56 -1.68 12.04
N ASP A 89 -6.33 -2.11 12.27
CA ASP A 89 -5.24 -1.23 12.67
C ASP A 89 -4.63 -0.47 11.47
N ILE A 90 -4.54 -1.14 10.31
CA ILE A 90 -3.84 -0.67 9.10
C ILE A 90 -4.72 -0.92 7.88
N ALA A 91 -4.84 0.07 6.99
CA ALA A 91 -5.54 -0.07 5.71
C ALA A 91 -4.62 0.18 4.51
N LEU A 92 -4.68 -0.71 3.52
CA LEU A 92 -3.88 -0.66 2.29
C LEU A 92 -4.81 -0.61 1.06
N PRO A 93 -5.11 0.59 0.53
CA PRO A 93 -5.83 0.68 -0.73
C PRO A 93 -4.96 0.32 -1.93
N CYS A 94 -5.29 -0.81 -2.55
CA CYS A 94 -4.49 -1.44 -3.61
C CYS A 94 -5.32 -1.84 -4.84
N ALA A 95 -6.55 -1.32 -5.00
CA ALA A 95 -7.42 -1.70 -6.13
C ALA A 95 -7.43 -0.66 -7.25
N THR A 96 -8.00 0.52 -7.00
CA THR A 96 -8.24 1.54 -8.03
C THR A 96 -8.12 2.96 -7.47
N GLN A 97 -8.06 3.95 -8.37
CA GLN A 97 -8.14 5.36 -8.00
C GLN A 97 -9.49 5.70 -7.34
N ASN A 98 -9.51 6.68 -6.43
CA ASN A 98 -10.71 7.20 -5.74
C ASN A 98 -11.58 6.10 -5.09
N GLU A 99 -10.99 5.02 -4.57
CA GLU A 99 -11.70 3.96 -3.86
C GLU A 99 -11.97 4.27 -2.38
N ILE A 100 -11.27 5.26 -1.80
CA ILE A 100 -11.57 5.77 -0.46
C ILE A 100 -12.06 7.22 -0.56
N ASP A 101 -13.33 7.42 -0.22
CA ASP A 101 -13.93 8.74 -0.07
C ASP A 101 -13.88 9.23 1.39
N LYS A 102 -14.40 10.44 1.63
CA LYS A 102 -14.46 11.05 2.96
C LYS A 102 -15.12 10.14 4.00
N GLN A 103 -16.25 9.52 3.66
CA GLN A 103 -17.04 8.71 4.60
C GLN A 103 -16.30 7.41 4.96
N SER A 104 -15.64 6.81 3.99
CA SER A 104 -14.78 5.64 4.17
C SER A 104 -13.58 5.97 5.05
N ALA A 105 -12.94 7.11 4.84
CA ALA A 105 -11.84 7.59 5.68
C ALA A 105 -12.27 7.84 7.14
N GLU A 106 -13.42 8.48 7.34
CA GLU A 106 -14.01 8.69 8.67
C GLU A 106 -14.32 7.35 9.36
N SER A 107 -14.84 6.36 8.60
CA SER A 107 -15.13 5.02 9.09
C SER A 107 -13.87 4.28 9.54
N LEU A 108 -12.79 4.33 8.74
CA LEU A 108 -11.49 3.74 9.10
C LEU A 108 -10.99 4.26 10.44
N ILE A 109 -10.96 5.58 10.61
CA ILE A 109 -10.47 6.22 11.84
C ILE A 109 -11.35 5.85 13.02
N LYS A 110 -12.67 5.91 12.86
CA LYS A 110 -13.65 5.53 13.89
C LYS A 110 -13.43 4.08 14.35
N ASN A 111 -13.04 3.20 13.44
CA ASN A 111 -12.81 1.78 13.70
C ASN A 111 -11.40 1.46 14.22
N GLY A 112 -10.59 2.48 14.57
CA GLY A 112 -9.28 2.31 15.20
C GLY A 112 -8.10 2.23 14.24
N CYS A 113 -8.31 2.49 12.94
CA CYS A 113 -7.22 2.55 11.98
C CYS A 113 -6.27 3.70 12.33
N PHE A 114 -4.98 3.39 12.48
CA PHE A 114 -3.96 4.39 12.77
C PHE A 114 -2.98 4.59 11.63
N ALA A 115 -3.05 3.78 10.57
CA ALA A 115 -2.17 3.89 9.41
C ALA A 115 -2.89 3.54 8.11
N VAL A 116 -2.75 4.42 7.11
CA VAL A 116 -3.18 4.20 5.73
C VAL A 116 -1.95 4.32 4.84
N SER A 117 -1.69 3.32 3.99
CA SER A 117 -0.56 3.36 3.04
C SER A 117 -1.03 2.92 1.66
N GLU A 118 -0.94 3.83 0.70
CA GLU A 118 -1.54 3.65 -0.62
C GLU A 118 -0.69 2.76 -1.54
N GLY A 119 -1.27 1.64 -1.98
CA GLY A 119 -0.66 0.75 -2.98
C GLY A 119 -1.11 1.08 -4.41
N ALA A 120 -2.36 1.49 -4.61
CA ALA A 120 -2.86 1.94 -5.90
C ALA A 120 -2.42 3.39 -6.21
N ASN A 121 -2.65 3.83 -7.45
CA ASN A 121 -2.37 5.21 -7.84
C ASN A 121 -3.56 6.11 -7.50
N MET A 122 -3.36 7.03 -6.55
CA MET A 122 -4.38 7.98 -6.05
C MET A 122 -5.69 7.31 -5.59
N PRO A 123 -5.65 6.32 -4.67
CA PRO A 123 -6.86 5.66 -4.21
C PRO A 123 -7.72 6.52 -3.29
N SER A 124 -7.14 7.46 -2.53
CA SER A 124 -7.92 8.33 -1.64
C SER A 124 -8.32 9.62 -2.36
N THR A 125 -9.57 10.04 -2.23
CA THR A 125 -9.99 11.37 -2.72
C THR A 125 -9.34 12.48 -1.88
N PRO A 126 -9.27 13.73 -2.37
CA PRO A 126 -8.75 14.86 -1.58
C PRO A 126 -9.44 15.01 -0.22
N GLU A 127 -10.75 14.78 -0.16
CA GLU A 127 -11.54 14.86 1.08
C GLU A 127 -11.19 13.74 2.07
N ALA A 128 -10.86 12.54 1.58
CA ALA A 128 -10.36 11.44 2.41
C ALA A 128 -8.97 11.77 2.98
N ILE A 129 -8.08 12.35 2.16
CA ILE A 129 -6.76 12.79 2.60
C ILE A 129 -6.88 13.86 3.69
N ASP A 130 -7.75 14.84 3.52
CA ASP A 130 -8.01 15.87 4.54
C ASP A 130 -8.43 15.26 5.89
N VAL A 131 -9.24 14.19 5.85
CA VAL A 131 -9.65 13.45 7.04
C VAL A 131 -8.46 12.75 7.71
N TYR A 132 -7.56 12.13 6.94
CA TYR A 132 -6.33 11.53 7.49
C TYR A 132 -5.44 12.59 8.14
N MET A 133 -5.23 13.73 7.47
CA MET A 133 -4.37 14.80 7.95
C MET A 133 -4.93 15.45 9.24
N LYS A 134 -6.25 15.66 9.32
CA LYS A 134 -6.91 16.22 10.50
C LYS A 134 -6.93 15.26 11.69
N SER A 135 -6.99 13.96 11.44
CA SER A 135 -7.01 12.93 12.50
C SER A 135 -5.63 12.57 13.03
N GLY A 136 -4.56 12.89 12.30
CA GLY A 136 -3.18 12.59 12.71
C GLY A 136 -2.80 11.12 12.58
N ILE A 137 -3.51 10.34 11.75
CA ILE A 137 -3.09 8.98 11.42
C ILE A 137 -1.83 9.00 10.55
N LEU A 138 -1.09 7.89 10.55
CA LEU A 138 0.07 7.72 9.68
C LEU A 138 -0.39 7.55 8.23
N TYR A 139 -0.14 8.53 7.39
CA TYR A 139 -0.54 8.49 5.98
C TYR A 139 0.67 8.35 5.04
N GLY A 140 0.73 7.22 4.33
CA GLY A 140 1.73 6.91 3.32
C GLY A 140 1.19 7.19 1.90
N PRO A 141 1.62 8.28 1.23
CA PRO A 141 1.08 8.66 -0.07
C PRO A 141 1.54 7.71 -1.19
N ALA A 142 0.68 7.45 -2.18
CA ALA A 142 0.93 6.48 -3.26
C ALA A 142 2.31 6.65 -3.90
N LYS A 143 2.68 7.88 -4.28
CA LYS A 143 3.95 8.21 -4.95
C LYS A 143 5.22 7.74 -4.22
N ALA A 144 5.12 7.53 -2.90
CA ALA A 144 6.21 7.03 -2.08
C ALA A 144 5.99 5.56 -1.69
N ALA A 145 4.79 5.21 -1.25
CA ALA A 145 4.46 3.88 -0.72
C ALA A 145 4.52 2.78 -1.79
N ASN A 146 4.02 3.03 -3.01
CA ASN A 146 3.99 2.05 -4.09
C ASN A 146 5.20 2.13 -5.05
N ALA A 147 6.16 3.02 -4.78
CA ALA A 147 7.33 3.26 -5.62
C ALA A 147 8.25 2.03 -5.79
N GLY A 148 8.07 0.99 -4.96
CA GLY A 148 8.82 -0.25 -5.03
C GLY A 148 8.75 -0.95 -6.39
N GLY A 149 7.61 -0.86 -7.09
CA GLY A 149 7.48 -1.42 -8.44
C GLY A 149 8.45 -0.77 -9.43
N VAL A 150 8.44 0.56 -9.51
CA VAL A 150 9.34 1.34 -10.38
C VAL A 150 10.81 1.18 -9.95
N ALA A 151 11.06 1.14 -8.64
CA ALA A 151 12.40 0.89 -8.11
C ALA A 151 12.96 -0.46 -8.59
N THR A 152 12.14 -1.51 -8.54
CA THR A 152 12.53 -2.85 -8.98
C THR A 152 12.75 -2.90 -10.49
N SER A 153 11.98 -2.16 -11.30
CA SER A 153 12.28 -1.98 -12.72
C SER A 153 13.63 -1.30 -12.98
N GLY A 154 14.01 -0.32 -12.16
CA GLY A 154 15.36 0.28 -12.22
C GLY A 154 16.48 -0.72 -11.87
N LEU A 155 16.21 -1.62 -10.91
CA LEU A 155 17.12 -2.73 -10.59
C LEU A 155 17.22 -3.74 -11.75
N GLU A 156 16.12 -4.04 -12.43
CA GLU A 156 16.09 -4.87 -13.64
C GLU A 156 16.95 -4.25 -14.77
N MET A 157 16.79 -2.95 -15.04
CA MET A 157 17.63 -2.23 -16.01
C MET A 157 19.12 -2.29 -15.66
N SER A 158 19.44 -2.23 -14.35
CA SER A 158 20.82 -2.35 -13.86
C SER A 158 21.38 -3.75 -14.13
N GLN A 159 20.62 -4.81 -13.81
CA GLN A 159 20.98 -6.20 -14.08
C GLN A 159 21.22 -6.45 -15.58
N ASN A 160 20.33 -5.93 -16.43
CA ASN A 160 20.47 -6.01 -17.88
C ASN A 160 21.76 -5.32 -18.38
N SER A 161 22.10 -4.16 -17.81
CA SER A 161 23.31 -3.41 -18.17
C SER A 161 24.60 -4.12 -17.77
N ILE A 162 24.62 -4.75 -16.58
CA ILE A 162 25.78 -5.51 -16.10
C ILE A 162 25.81 -6.97 -16.57
N ARG A 163 24.73 -7.44 -17.24
CA ARG A 163 24.54 -8.81 -17.73
C ARG A 163 24.67 -9.89 -16.65
N LEU A 164 24.21 -9.58 -15.44
CA LEU A 164 24.18 -10.50 -14.31
C LEU A 164 22.79 -10.48 -13.69
N SER A 165 22.34 -11.65 -13.24
CA SER A 165 21.11 -11.79 -12.48
C SER A 165 21.45 -11.87 -10.99
N TRP A 166 20.76 -11.07 -10.19
CA TRP A 166 20.83 -11.13 -8.74
C TRP A 166 19.87 -12.17 -8.20
N SER A 167 20.20 -12.75 -7.04
CA SER A 167 19.27 -13.58 -6.29
C SER A 167 18.08 -12.76 -5.77
N PHE A 168 16.98 -13.45 -5.43
CA PHE A 168 15.82 -12.81 -4.80
C PHE A 168 16.20 -11.99 -3.56
N LYS A 169 17.08 -12.54 -2.71
CA LYS A 169 17.55 -11.89 -1.48
C LYS A 169 18.26 -10.58 -1.78
N GLU A 170 19.13 -10.55 -2.78
CA GLU A 170 19.86 -9.34 -3.16
C GLU A 170 18.92 -8.25 -3.72
N VAL A 171 17.91 -8.64 -4.51
CA VAL A 171 16.90 -7.71 -5.03
C VAL A 171 16.05 -7.16 -3.88
N ASP A 172 15.59 -8.01 -2.97
CA ASP A 172 14.77 -7.62 -1.80
C ASP A 172 15.54 -6.69 -0.85
N GLU A 173 16.82 -6.97 -0.57
CA GLU A 173 17.68 -6.09 0.25
C GLU A 173 17.88 -4.71 -0.40
N LYS A 174 18.11 -4.67 -1.72
CA LYS A 174 18.22 -3.41 -2.47
C LYS A 174 16.91 -2.64 -2.46
N LEU A 175 15.79 -3.31 -2.73
CA LEU A 175 14.45 -2.71 -2.68
C LEU A 175 14.18 -2.14 -1.28
N HIS A 176 14.45 -2.90 -0.22
CA HIS A 176 14.26 -2.46 1.15
C HIS A 176 15.09 -1.20 1.48
N SER A 177 16.34 -1.14 1.02
CA SER A 177 17.19 0.05 1.16
C SER A 177 16.65 1.26 0.39
N ILE A 178 16.12 1.05 -0.81
CA ILE A 178 15.48 2.11 -1.61
C ILE A 178 14.24 2.65 -0.88
N MET A 179 13.36 1.77 -0.38
CA MET A 179 12.15 2.20 0.34
C MET A 179 12.49 2.98 1.62
N LYS A 180 13.52 2.56 2.36
CA LYS A 180 14.06 3.33 3.51
C LYS A 180 14.56 4.72 3.10
N SER A 181 15.26 4.80 1.97
CA SER A 181 15.79 6.07 1.45
C SER A 181 14.66 7.01 1.00
N ILE A 182 13.61 6.47 0.38
CA ILE A 182 12.41 7.23 0.01
C ILE A 182 11.74 7.80 1.26
N PHE A 183 11.49 6.96 2.28
CA PHE A 183 10.90 7.41 3.54
C PHE A 183 11.75 8.49 4.22
N ALA A 184 13.07 8.27 4.33
CA ALA A 184 13.99 9.25 4.93
C ALA A 184 13.99 10.58 4.17
N SER A 185 13.91 10.56 2.84
CA SER A 185 13.83 11.77 2.02
C SER A 185 12.51 12.51 2.24
N CYS A 186 11.39 11.79 2.34
CA CYS A 186 10.08 12.38 2.63
C CYS A 186 10.07 13.02 4.03
N ASP A 187 10.53 12.29 5.05
CA ASP A 187 10.58 12.78 6.44
C ASP A 187 11.48 14.01 6.57
N LYS A 188 12.67 13.97 5.97
CA LYS A 188 13.61 15.10 5.94
C LYS A 188 12.99 16.33 5.29
N ALA A 189 12.44 16.19 4.07
CA ALA A 189 11.83 17.31 3.36
C ALA A 189 10.62 17.88 4.11
N ALA A 190 9.79 17.02 4.71
CA ALA A 190 8.66 17.46 5.52
C ALA A 190 9.13 18.31 6.72
N LYS A 191 10.19 17.89 7.42
CA LYS A 191 10.79 18.62 8.55
C LYS A 191 11.42 19.95 8.12
N GLU A 192 12.23 19.95 7.07
CA GLU A 192 12.93 21.15 6.57
C GLU A 192 11.96 22.27 6.16
N TYR A 193 10.75 21.91 5.73
CA TYR A 193 9.71 22.87 5.32
C TYR A 193 8.63 23.09 6.39
N GLY A 194 8.88 22.70 7.64
CA GLY A 194 7.98 22.98 8.77
C GLY A 194 6.66 22.19 8.75
N MET A 195 6.62 21.06 8.04
CA MET A 195 5.47 20.18 7.91
C MET A 195 5.76 18.77 8.47
N GLU A 196 6.45 18.69 9.61
CA GLU A 196 6.84 17.42 10.23
C GLU A 196 5.64 16.44 10.35
N GLY A 197 5.85 15.18 9.96
CA GLY A 197 4.81 14.16 9.90
C GLY A 197 3.92 14.20 8.66
N ASN A 198 3.96 15.26 7.85
CA ASN A 198 3.23 15.34 6.58
C ASN A 198 4.07 14.71 5.44
N TYR A 199 4.04 13.39 5.34
CA TYR A 199 4.78 12.66 4.30
C TYR A 199 4.26 12.91 2.88
N MET A 200 3.01 13.37 2.72
CA MET A 200 2.49 13.79 1.42
C MET A 200 3.22 15.03 0.89
N ALA A 201 3.38 16.05 1.74
CA ALA A 201 4.17 17.24 1.42
C ALA A 201 5.64 16.88 1.22
N GLY A 202 6.21 16.10 2.14
CA GLY A 202 7.60 15.63 2.05
C GLY A 202 7.92 14.91 0.74
N ALA A 203 7.05 13.98 0.32
CA ALA A 203 7.22 13.26 -0.94
C ALA A 203 7.12 14.19 -2.17
N ASN A 204 6.22 15.17 -2.15
CA ASN A 204 6.10 16.17 -3.22
C ASN A 204 7.35 17.04 -3.32
N ILE A 205 7.80 17.59 -2.18
CA ILE A 205 8.94 18.50 -2.11
C ILE A 205 10.22 17.77 -2.53
N ALA A 206 10.50 16.60 -1.95
CA ALA A 206 11.70 15.83 -2.25
C ALA A 206 11.76 15.41 -3.73
N GLY A 207 10.63 14.93 -4.28
CA GLY A 207 10.53 14.56 -5.69
C GLY A 207 10.73 15.75 -6.63
N PHE A 208 10.04 16.87 -6.35
CA PHE A 208 10.13 18.08 -7.15
C PHE A 208 11.53 18.68 -7.14
N LEU A 209 12.15 18.85 -5.97
CA LEU A 209 13.48 19.46 -5.84
C LEU A 209 14.54 18.67 -6.63
N LYS A 210 14.48 17.33 -6.57
CA LYS A 210 15.43 16.48 -7.32
C LYS A 210 15.35 16.74 -8.83
N VAL A 211 14.14 16.88 -9.37
CA VAL A 211 13.93 17.16 -10.80
C VAL A 211 14.32 18.60 -11.13
N ALA A 212 13.87 19.57 -10.33
CA ALA A 212 14.12 20.99 -10.55
C ALA A 212 15.63 21.32 -10.55
N GLU A 213 16.40 20.75 -9.62
CA GLU A 213 17.85 20.96 -9.59
C GLU A 213 18.58 20.29 -10.77
N ALA A 214 18.13 19.10 -11.21
CA ALA A 214 18.65 18.47 -12.41
C ALA A 214 18.36 19.30 -13.67
N MET A 215 17.14 19.83 -13.80
CA MET A 215 16.76 20.71 -14.91
C MET A 215 17.60 21.99 -14.92
N LYS A 216 17.81 22.64 -13.77
CA LYS A 216 18.69 23.81 -13.66
C LYS A 216 20.12 23.51 -14.12
N ALA A 217 20.66 22.35 -13.74
CA ALA A 217 22.01 21.95 -14.10
C ALA A 217 22.17 21.63 -15.61
N GLN A 218 21.09 21.17 -16.26
CA GLN A 218 21.09 20.88 -17.70
C GLN A 218 20.88 22.12 -18.58
N GLY A 219 20.45 23.25 -18.01
CA GLY A 219 20.20 24.48 -18.74
C GLY A 219 18.87 24.44 -19.53
N CYS A 220 18.73 25.33 -20.51
CA CYS A 220 17.56 25.37 -21.38
C CYS A 220 17.72 24.35 -22.51
N VAL A 221 17.15 23.16 -22.32
CA VAL A 221 17.15 22.03 -23.28
C VAL A 221 15.73 21.66 -23.70
#